data_AF-A0A2W7KIP0-F1
#
_entry.id   AF-A0A2W7KIP0-F1
#
_cell.length_a   1.000
_cell.length_b   1.000
_cell.length_c   1.000
_cell.angle_alpha   90.00
_cell.angle_beta   90.00
_cell.angle_gamma   90.00
#
_symmetry.space_group_name_H-M   'P 1'
#
loop_
_entity.id
_entity.type
_entity.pdbx_description
1 polymer ?
#
loop_
_entity_poly.entity_id
_entity_poly.type
_entity_poly.pdbx_seq_one_letter_code
_entity_poly.pdbx_strand_id
1 'polypeptide(L)'
;MSDFSPLSIFKSQAKQHARQHGMKLSAAQETLSRKAGFEKYHELAVVAQRTPTDPRLMLAAFGVLDFKDSVNQDGVLSDLAQVLVQMLSGTTSQANASEFSLGESEVESAAYNETTGLLTLGMSMTYEGQQDPDRAYHGSAFFLKADVELIRRDGKWSLGEDGVSITSNDWDRAANRHILVTNEAKNVYQKDHSPHEKPIEKLSEDGKRVKNPNEITVNQHVIPQAHLKQWLGGEDLLTIINKSSGEPLKRSPKNSFVVARLWDQPTEQGMIKMNEDNYQQQLKLFAETGSIVRSPWITEYFVMLAARAYFAAKERPLYDSIMVPPSWTPSQAELEDDEVEQVHDTVRIFRGAGNPHATARTVVSMALTQFFIRARELLKDAVWVPFKTTGEKFILPDSNVALYEKRFLALPVSPELVLLDEKLLAKLQEAGQLTPEYLNKRFLESSVRYYVSPK
;
A
#
# COMPACT_ATOMS: atom_id res chain seq x y z
N MET A 1 5.52 -2.59 -45.84
CA MET A 1 5.40 -3.63 -44.80
C MET A 1 6.64 -3.55 -43.97
N SER A 2 6.50 -3.53 -42.65
CA SER A 2 7.68 -3.48 -41.78
C SER A 2 8.49 -4.76 -41.86
N ASP A 3 9.81 -4.67 -41.74
CA ASP A 3 10.73 -5.81 -41.73
C ASP A 3 10.49 -6.74 -40.53
N PHE A 4 9.90 -6.21 -39.46
CA PHE A 4 9.58 -6.96 -38.24
C PHE A 4 8.10 -7.35 -38.11
N SER A 5 7.30 -7.19 -39.18
CA SER A 5 5.95 -7.75 -39.20
C SER A 5 6.00 -9.29 -39.19
N PRO A 6 4.97 -9.99 -38.66
CA PRO A 6 4.95 -11.45 -38.60
C PRO A 6 5.20 -12.10 -39.97
N LEU A 7 4.64 -11.53 -41.04
CA LEU A 7 4.81 -12.01 -42.40
C LEU A 7 6.24 -11.82 -42.93
N SER A 8 6.88 -10.69 -42.62
CA SER A 8 8.27 -10.42 -43.01
C SER A 8 9.23 -11.36 -42.28
N ILE A 9 9.01 -11.60 -40.98
CA ILE A 9 9.78 -12.54 -40.17
C ILE A 9 9.64 -13.97 -40.74
N PHE A 10 8.41 -14.42 -40.99
CA PHE A 10 8.15 -15.72 -41.59
C PHE A 10 8.85 -15.88 -42.95
N LYS A 11 8.79 -14.86 -43.82
CA LYS A 11 9.49 -14.88 -45.12
C LYS A 11 11.01 -14.99 -44.95
N SER A 12 11.58 -14.32 -43.96
CA SER A 12 13.01 -14.40 -43.65
C SER A 12 13.40 -15.81 -43.22
N GLN A 13 12.63 -16.42 -42.32
CA GLN A 13 12.82 -17.81 -41.89
C GLN A 13 12.66 -18.80 -43.05
N ALA A 14 11.67 -18.63 -43.92
CA ALA A 14 11.49 -19.46 -45.12
C ALA A 14 12.70 -19.35 -46.07
N LYS A 15 13.30 -18.17 -46.20
CA LYS A 15 14.52 -17.95 -46.98
C LYS A 15 15.73 -18.66 -46.36
N GLN A 16 15.86 -18.64 -45.05
CA GLN A 16 16.90 -19.39 -44.34
C GLN A 16 16.70 -20.90 -44.49
N HIS A 17 15.48 -21.40 -44.30
CA HIS A 17 15.13 -22.81 -44.47
C HIS A 17 15.40 -23.30 -45.90
N ALA A 18 15.06 -22.51 -46.91
CA ALA A 18 15.33 -22.81 -48.31
C ALA A 18 16.83 -22.98 -48.59
N ARG A 19 17.66 -22.10 -48.02
CA ARG A 19 19.13 -22.17 -48.13
C ARG A 19 19.69 -23.40 -47.43
N GLN A 20 19.23 -23.70 -46.22
CA GLN A 20 19.70 -24.83 -45.42
C GLN A 20 19.37 -26.18 -46.06
N HIS A 21 18.24 -26.29 -46.77
CA HIS A 21 17.76 -27.54 -47.34
C HIS A 21 17.87 -27.62 -48.86
N GLY A 22 18.55 -26.65 -49.50
CA GLY A 22 18.76 -26.64 -50.96
C GLY A 22 17.48 -26.64 -51.79
N MET A 23 16.39 -26.03 -51.29
CA MET A 23 15.08 -26.04 -51.94
C MET A 23 14.65 -24.67 -52.47
N LYS A 24 13.67 -24.65 -53.39
CA LYS A 24 13.08 -23.39 -53.88
C LYS A 24 12.36 -22.65 -52.75
N LEU A 25 12.46 -21.31 -52.74
CA LEU A 25 11.81 -20.47 -51.72
C LEU A 25 10.29 -20.71 -51.62
N SER A 26 9.61 -20.87 -52.76
CA SER A 26 8.17 -21.16 -52.78
C SER A 26 7.83 -22.51 -52.13
N ALA A 27 8.68 -23.52 -52.31
CA ALA A 27 8.52 -24.80 -51.64
C ALA A 27 8.75 -24.67 -50.14
N ALA A 28 9.77 -23.93 -49.70
CA ALA A 28 10.04 -23.68 -48.29
C ALA A 28 8.89 -22.92 -47.60
N GLN A 29 8.31 -21.91 -48.27
CA GLN A 29 7.13 -21.18 -47.78
C GLN A 29 5.93 -22.12 -47.58
N GLU A 30 5.60 -22.94 -48.57
CA GLU A 30 4.52 -23.93 -48.46
C GLU A 30 4.77 -24.95 -47.34
N THR A 31 6.00 -25.47 -47.24
CA THR A 31 6.36 -26.43 -46.19
C THR A 31 6.21 -25.82 -44.79
N LEU A 32 6.72 -24.62 -44.56
CA LEU A 32 6.63 -23.96 -43.25
C LEU A 32 5.19 -23.52 -42.93
N SER A 33 4.42 -23.05 -43.91
CA SER A 33 3.01 -22.70 -43.71
C SER A 33 2.18 -23.91 -43.29
N ARG A 34 2.38 -25.07 -43.94
CA ARG A 34 1.72 -26.32 -43.53
C ARG A 34 2.15 -26.79 -42.16
N LYS A 35 3.45 -26.67 -41.83
CA LYS A 35 3.96 -26.99 -40.50
C LYS A 35 3.34 -26.11 -39.41
N ALA A 36 3.03 -24.87 -39.73
CA ALA A 36 2.32 -23.94 -38.84
C ALA A 36 0.80 -24.17 -38.79
N GLY A 37 0.24 -25.10 -39.56
CA GLY A 37 -1.20 -25.41 -39.55
C GLY A 37 -2.04 -24.56 -40.50
N PHE A 38 -1.44 -23.99 -41.55
CA PHE A 38 -2.16 -23.37 -42.67
C PHE A 38 -2.21 -24.34 -43.86
N GLU A 39 -3.28 -24.32 -44.66
CA GLU A 39 -3.40 -25.19 -45.84
C GLU A 39 -2.38 -24.82 -46.92
N LYS A 40 -2.17 -23.51 -47.12
CA LYS A 40 -1.31 -22.92 -48.15
C LYS A 40 -0.65 -21.64 -47.64
N TYR A 41 0.46 -21.26 -48.25
CA TYR A 41 1.13 -19.99 -47.92
C TYR A 41 0.23 -18.76 -48.17
N HIS A 42 -0.66 -18.83 -49.18
CA HIS A 42 -1.61 -17.75 -49.45
C HIS A 42 -2.55 -17.49 -48.25
N GLU A 43 -3.02 -18.55 -47.58
CA GLU A 43 -3.86 -18.42 -46.38
C GLU A 43 -3.09 -17.71 -45.27
N LEU A 44 -1.85 -18.14 -45.00
CA LEU A 44 -0.98 -17.50 -44.00
C LEU A 44 -0.78 -16.01 -44.31
N ALA A 45 -0.50 -15.66 -45.57
CA ALA A 45 -0.30 -14.28 -45.97
C ALA A 45 -1.56 -13.41 -45.78
N VAL A 46 -2.75 -13.97 -46.00
CA VAL A 46 -4.03 -13.29 -45.75
C VAL A 46 -4.29 -13.16 -44.24
N VAL A 47 -4.04 -14.21 -43.46
CA VAL A 47 -4.17 -14.18 -42.00
C VAL A 47 -3.22 -13.15 -41.39
N ALA A 48 -1.98 -13.08 -41.85
CA ALA A 48 -1.01 -12.09 -41.37
C ALA A 48 -1.42 -10.63 -41.62
N GLN A 49 -2.26 -10.37 -42.63
CA GLN A 49 -2.79 -9.03 -42.89
C GLN A 49 -4.03 -8.71 -42.05
N ARG A 50 -4.88 -9.71 -41.78
CA ARG A 50 -6.17 -9.53 -41.10
C ARG A 50 -6.08 -9.69 -39.58
N THR A 51 -5.24 -10.60 -39.12
CA THR A 51 -5.12 -11.05 -37.73
C THR A 51 -3.65 -11.40 -37.45
N PRO A 52 -2.78 -10.39 -37.27
CA PRO A 52 -1.34 -10.60 -37.04
C PRO A 52 -1.02 -11.37 -35.76
N THR A 53 -2.00 -11.51 -34.85
CA THR A 53 -1.92 -12.25 -33.59
C THR A 53 -2.54 -13.65 -33.64
N ASP A 54 -2.85 -14.19 -34.83
CA ASP A 54 -3.30 -15.59 -34.95
C ASP A 54 -2.26 -16.53 -34.31
N PRO A 55 -2.63 -17.42 -33.36
CA PRO A 55 -1.68 -18.25 -32.63
C PRO A 55 -0.77 -19.10 -33.52
N ARG A 56 -1.25 -19.55 -34.68
CA ARG A 56 -0.45 -20.32 -35.66
C ARG A 56 0.63 -19.45 -36.29
N LEU A 57 0.27 -18.21 -36.62
CA LEU A 57 1.19 -17.23 -37.19
C LEU A 57 2.21 -16.77 -36.14
N MET A 58 1.76 -16.52 -34.92
CA MET A 58 2.59 -16.16 -33.78
C MET A 58 3.64 -17.24 -33.51
N LEU A 59 3.23 -18.51 -33.43
CA LEU A 59 4.14 -19.62 -33.25
C LEU A 59 5.16 -19.72 -34.40
N ALA A 60 4.71 -19.54 -35.63
CA ALA A 60 5.57 -19.61 -36.81
C ALA A 60 6.61 -18.48 -36.83
N ALA A 61 6.21 -17.23 -36.61
CA ALA A 61 7.09 -16.07 -36.70
C ALA A 61 7.95 -15.88 -35.43
N PHE A 62 7.33 -15.99 -34.26
CA PHE A 62 7.91 -15.60 -32.99
C PHE A 62 8.29 -16.78 -32.09
N GLY A 63 7.86 -18.00 -32.41
CA GLY A 63 8.10 -19.18 -31.58
C GLY A 63 7.25 -19.26 -30.31
N VAL A 64 6.28 -18.34 -30.15
CA VAL A 64 5.38 -18.25 -29.00
C VAL A 64 3.95 -18.10 -29.45
N LEU A 65 2.99 -18.54 -28.64
CA LEU A 65 1.55 -18.38 -28.94
C LEU A 65 1.04 -17.02 -28.49
N ASP A 66 1.59 -16.51 -27.38
CA ASP A 66 1.35 -15.17 -26.85
C ASP A 66 2.70 -14.48 -26.62
N PHE A 67 2.79 -13.17 -26.85
CA PHE A 67 4.00 -12.41 -26.55
C PHE A 67 4.38 -12.46 -25.07
N LYS A 68 3.41 -12.65 -24.16
CA LYS A 68 3.69 -12.84 -22.73
C LYS A 68 4.57 -14.06 -22.45
N ASP A 69 4.51 -15.08 -23.30
CA ASP A 69 5.30 -16.30 -23.14
C ASP A 69 6.78 -16.12 -23.54
N SER A 70 7.12 -15.03 -24.23
CA SER A 70 8.48 -14.77 -24.71
C SER A 70 9.52 -14.68 -23.60
N VAL A 71 9.12 -14.24 -22.40
CA VAL A 71 10.01 -14.17 -21.23
C VAL A 71 10.51 -15.55 -20.78
N ASN A 72 9.72 -16.60 -21.03
CA ASN A 72 10.06 -17.98 -20.67
C ASN A 72 10.92 -18.69 -21.73
N GLN A 73 11.21 -18.02 -22.84
CA GLN A 73 11.99 -18.58 -23.95
C GLN A 73 13.46 -18.20 -23.86
N ASP A 74 14.31 -19.02 -24.48
CA ASP A 74 15.69 -18.69 -24.83
C ASP A 74 16.60 -18.22 -23.68
N GLY A 75 16.21 -18.46 -22.41
CA GLY A 75 16.97 -18.04 -21.23
C GLY A 75 16.71 -16.60 -20.77
N VAL A 76 15.71 -15.92 -21.33
CA VAL A 76 15.41 -14.50 -21.04
C VAL A 76 15.24 -14.21 -19.55
N LEU A 77 14.52 -15.06 -18.80
CA LEU A 77 14.39 -14.91 -17.34
C LEU A 77 15.74 -14.99 -16.59
N SER A 78 16.66 -15.82 -17.07
CA SER A 78 18.00 -15.93 -16.47
C SER A 78 18.84 -14.68 -16.74
N ASP A 79 18.77 -14.14 -17.95
CA ASP A 79 19.43 -12.88 -18.30
C ASP A 79 18.84 -11.72 -17.50
N LEU A 80 17.51 -11.68 -17.35
CA LEU A 80 16.81 -10.70 -16.53
C LEU A 80 17.26 -10.74 -15.07
N ALA A 81 17.37 -11.94 -14.49
CA ALA A 81 17.86 -12.10 -13.13
C ALA A 81 19.29 -11.55 -12.95
N GLN A 82 20.18 -11.76 -13.93
CA GLN A 82 21.54 -11.19 -13.88
C GLN A 82 21.56 -9.67 -13.96
N VAL A 83 20.72 -9.07 -14.81
CA VAL A 83 20.58 -7.61 -14.90
C VAL A 83 20.06 -7.03 -13.58
N LEU A 84 19.05 -7.67 -12.97
CA LEU A 84 18.50 -7.25 -11.67
C LEU A 84 19.54 -7.30 -10.56
N VAL A 85 20.43 -8.30 -10.53
CA VAL A 85 21.55 -8.36 -9.56
C VAL A 85 22.41 -7.11 -9.64
N GLN A 86 22.74 -6.65 -10.86
CA GLN A 86 23.56 -5.45 -11.05
C GLN A 86 22.80 -4.18 -10.66
N MET A 87 21.57 -4.01 -11.16
CA MET A 87 20.73 -2.84 -10.90
C MET A 87 20.39 -2.65 -9.41
N LEU A 88 20.16 -3.76 -8.70
CA LEU A 88 19.73 -3.73 -7.30
C LEU A 88 20.87 -3.92 -6.31
N SER A 89 22.11 -4.10 -6.74
CA SER A 89 23.27 -4.31 -5.87
C SER A 89 23.42 -3.26 -4.76
N GLY A 90 23.19 -1.98 -5.09
CA GLY A 90 23.19 -0.89 -4.10
C GLY A 90 22.03 -1.02 -3.10
N THR A 91 20.83 -1.36 -3.58
CA THR A 91 19.63 -1.52 -2.77
C THR A 91 19.71 -2.74 -1.84
N THR A 92 20.21 -3.87 -2.36
CA THR A 92 20.35 -5.13 -1.61
C THR A 92 21.47 -5.06 -0.57
N SER A 93 22.52 -4.24 -0.80
CA SER A 93 23.57 -4.00 0.20
C SER A 93 23.06 -3.37 1.51
N GLN A 94 21.90 -2.70 1.45
CA GLN A 94 21.24 -2.08 2.59
C GLN A 94 20.19 -2.99 3.24
N ALA A 95 19.95 -4.18 2.68
CA ALA A 95 19.03 -5.17 3.22
C ALA A 95 19.71 -6.06 4.27
N ASN A 96 18.93 -6.60 5.21
CA ASN A 96 19.39 -7.60 6.19
C ASN A 96 19.24 -9.04 5.64
N ALA A 97 19.40 -9.19 4.33
CA ALA A 97 19.30 -10.46 3.63
C ALA A 97 20.45 -10.58 2.61
N SER A 98 20.73 -11.81 2.22
CA SER A 98 21.79 -12.16 1.26
C SER A 98 21.24 -13.15 0.23
N GLU A 99 22.05 -13.53 -0.75
CA GLU A 99 21.65 -14.52 -1.77
C GLU A 99 20.35 -14.15 -2.49
N PHE A 100 20.22 -12.88 -2.91
CA PHE A 100 19.03 -12.44 -3.62
C PHE A 100 18.88 -13.14 -4.98
N SER A 101 17.66 -13.55 -5.28
CA SER A 101 17.24 -14.17 -6.54
C SER A 101 15.87 -13.67 -6.97
N LEU A 102 15.58 -13.81 -8.27
CA LEU A 102 14.24 -13.59 -8.81
C LEU A 102 13.32 -14.72 -8.30
N GLY A 103 12.29 -14.36 -7.55
CA GLY A 103 11.21 -15.22 -7.09
C GLY A 103 10.05 -15.24 -8.09
N GLU A 104 8.83 -15.06 -7.60
CA GLU A 104 7.64 -15.03 -8.47
C GLU A 104 7.68 -13.85 -9.47
N SER A 105 7.26 -14.10 -10.70
CA SER A 105 7.16 -13.09 -11.76
C SER A 105 5.90 -13.27 -12.59
N GLU A 106 5.22 -12.19 -12.93
CA GLU A 106 4.03 -12.16 -13.77
C GLU A 106 4.17 -11.09 -14.87
N VAL A 107 3.74 -11.43 -16.09
CA VAL A 107 3.66 -10.48 -17.21
C VAL A 107 2.27 -9.86 -17.28
N GLU A 108 2.16 -8.61 -16.85
CA GLU A 108 0.90 -7.86 -16.81
C GLU A 108 0.47 -7.42 -18.22
N SER A 109 1.41 -6.93 -19.02
CA SER A 109 1.16 -6.39 -20.36
C SER A 109 2.26 -6.77 -21.36
N ALA A 110 1.92 -6.77 -22.65
CA ALA A 110 2.86 -7.02 -23.75
C ALA A 110 2.50 -6.11 -24.93
N ALA A 111 3.49 -5.41 -25.47
CA ALA A 111 3.32 -4.51 -26.61
C ALA A 111 4.47 -4.70 -27.62
N TYR A 112 4.14 -5.21 -28.81
CA TYR A 112 5.11 -5.39 -29.89
C TYR A 112 5.05 -4.26 -30.91
N ASN A 113 6.18 -3.65 -31.20
CA ASN A 113 6.31 -2.61 -32.21
C ASN A 113 6.86 -3.21 -33.51
N GLU A 114 6.00 -3.38 -34.50
CA GLU A 114 6.42 -3.94 -35.80
C GLU A 114 7.43 -3.07 -36.52
N THR A 115 7.51 -1.75 -36.28
CA THR A 115 8.46 -0.84 -36.94
C THR A 115 9.87 -1.02 -36.42
N THR A 116 10.04 -1.25 -35.12
CA THR A 116 11.35 -1.38 -34.47
C THR A 116 11.75 -2.83 -34.19
N GLY A 117 10.80 -3.76 -34.18
CA GLY A 117 11.00 -5.15 -33.77
C GLY A 117 11.16 -5.33 -32.26
N LEU A 118 10.80 -4.31 -31.48
CA LEU A 118 10.91 -4.30 -30.02
C LEU A 118 9.62 -4.82 -29.38
N LEU A 119 9.74 -5.75 -28.44
CA LEU A 119 8.66 -6.20 -27.59
C LEU A 119 8.86 -5.63 -26.18
N THR A 120 7.94 -4.82 -25.70
CA THR A 120 7.96 -4.32 -24.31
C THR A 120 6.99 -5.12 -23.48
N LEU A 121 7.48 -5.71 -22.39
CA LEU A 121 6.69 -6.44 -21.39
C LEU A 121 6.60 -5.62 -20.11
N GLY A 122 5.38 -5.34 -19.64
CA GLY A 122 5.18 -4.82 -18.30
C GLY A 122 5.12 -5.99 -17.32
N MET A 123 6.06 -6.05 -16.37
CA MET A 123 6.22 -7.17 -15.45
C MET A 123 6.10 -6.74 -13.98
N SER A 124 5.48 -7.60 -13.19
CA SER A 124 5.52 -7.57 -11.72
C SER A 124 6.38 -8.73 -11.23
N MET A 125 7.35 -8.46 -10.36
CA MET A 125 8.34 -9.44 -9.92
C MET A 125 8.65 -9.31 -8.44
N THR A 126 8.93 -10.43 -7.79
CA THR A 126 9.48 -10.49 -6.44
C THR A 126 10.97 -10.80 -6.53
N TYR A 127 11.80 -9.98 -5.91
CA TYR A 127 13.24 -10.21 -5.79
C TYR A 127 13.57 -10.46 -4.33
N GLU A 128 13.83 -11.72 -3.99
CA GLU A 128 13.88 -12.23 -2.64
C GLU A 128 15.27 -12.74 -2.26
N GLY A 129 15.67 -12.55 -1.01
CA GLY A 129 16.95 -12.98 -0.45
C GLY A 129 16.75 -13.71 0.87
N GLN A 130 17.70 -14.54 1.23
CA GLN A 130 17.70 -15.27 2.48
C GLN A 130 18.04 -14.33 3.64
N GLN A 131 17.16 -14.28 4.64
CA GLN A 131 17.38 -13.48 5.84
C GLN A 131 18.57 -14.02 6.62
N ASP A 132 19.45 -13.12 7.05
CA ASP A 132 20.57 -13.44 7.93
C ASP A 132 20.03 -13.86 9.33
N PRO A 133 20.28 -15.11 9.80
CA PRO A 133 19.73 -15.62 11.04
C PRO A 133 20.22 -14.88 12.29
N ASP A 134 21.38 -14.22 12.21
CA ASP A 134 21.97 -13.48 13.33
C ASP A 134 21.47 -12.02 13.41
N ARG A 135 20.66 -11.59 12.44
CA ARG A 135 20.09 -10.24 12.40
C ARG A 135 18.63 -10.26 12.86
N ALA A 136 18.36 -9.56 13.96
CA ALA A 136 17.01 -9.34 14.48
C ALA A 136 16.19 -8.49 13.48
N TYR A 137 15.46 -9.17 12.59
CA TYR A 137 14.57 -8.65 11.55
C TYR A 137 15.20 -7.74 10.47
N HIS A 138 14.81 -7.95 9.20
CA HIS A 138 13.96 -7.06 8.37
C HIS A 138 14.18 -7.23 6.85
N GLY A 139 13.09 -7.49 6.10
CA GLY A 139 12.95 -7.27 4.65
C GLY A 139 13.79 -8.19 3.78
N SER A 140 13.25 -9.37 3.48
CA SER A 140 13.86 -10.35 2.59
C SER A 140 13.44 -10.18 1.13
N ALA A 141 12.47 -9.33 0.80
CA ALA A 141 11.98 -9.20 -0.58
C ALA A 141 11.80 -7.76 -1.06
N PHE A 142 11.90 -7.58 -2.37
CA PHE A 142 11.53 -6.39 -3.11
C PHE A 142 10.45 -6.75 -4.13
N PHE A 143 9.38 -5.96 -4.17
CA PHE A 143 8.30 -6.08 -5.14
C PHE A 143 8.53 -5.03 -6.21
N LEU A 144 8.87 -5.49 -7.41
CA LEU A 144 9.30 -4.67 -8.52
C LEU A 144 8.19 -4.61 -9.56
N LYS A 145 7.95 -3.41 -10.09
CA LYS A 145 7.35 -3.26 -11.41
C LYS A 145 8.44 -2.81 -12.38
N ALA A 146 8.48 -3.41 -13.55
CA ALA A 146 9.48 -3.08 -14.56
C ALA A 146 8.91 -3.21 -15.97
N ASP A 147 9.42 -2.37 -16.87
CA ASP A 147 9.30 -2.57 -18.30
C ASP A 147 10.54 -3.34 -18.78
N VAL A 148 10.31 -4.49 -19.39
CA VAL A 148 11.35 -5.38 -19.93
C VAL A 148 11.25 -5.39 -21.45
N GLU A 149 12.29 -4.93 -22.12
CA GLU A 149 12.35 -4.89 -23.58
C GLU A 149 13.09 -6.11 -24.13
N LEU A 150 12.44 -6.80 -25.07
CA LEU A 150 12.97 -7.96 -25.76
C LEU A 150 13.12 -7.67 -27.25
N ILE A 151 14.18 -8.22 -27.81
CA ILE A 151 14.43 -8.25 -29.25
C ILE A 151 14.53 -9.70 -29.72
N ARG A 152 14.14 -9.95 -30.97
CA ARG A 152 14.26 -11.27 -31.58
C ARG A 152 15.27 -11.25 -32.72
N ARG A 153 16.35 -12.02 -32.57
CA ARG A 153 17.40 -12.18 -33.61
C ARG A 153 17.72 -13.65 -33.81
N ASP A 154 17.91 -14.05 -35.05
CA ASP A 154 18.22 -15.44 -35.44
C ASP A 154 17.27 -16.49 -34.85
N GLY A 155 16.00 -16.12 -34.67
CA GLY A 155 14.99 -17.00 -34.08
C GLY A 155 15.14 -17.23 -32.58
N LYS A 156 15.83 -16.34 -31.87
CA LYS A 156 15.92 -16.34 -30.40
C LYS A 156 15.52 -15.00 -29.80
N TRP A 157 14.86 -15.04 -28.65
CA TRP A 157 14.57 -13.88 -27.81
C TRP A 157 15.78 -13.56 -26.93
N SER A 158 16.04 -12.27 -26.74
CA SER A 158 17.07 -11.75 -25.83
C SER A 158 16.65 -10.38 -25.31
N LEU A 159 17.20 -9.96 -24.18
CA LEU A 159 17.02 -8.60 -23.67
C LEU A 159 17.54 -7.55 -24.67
N GLY A 160 16.89 -6.38 -24.70
CA GLY A 160 17.39 -5.18 -25.37
C GLY A 160 18.62 -4.59 -24.67
N GLU A 161 19.29 -3.64 -25.32
CA GLU A 161 20.53 -3.01 -24.82
C GLU A 161 20.30 -2.24 -23.51
N ASP A 162 19.17 -1.52 -23.41
CA ASP A 162 18.64 -0.91 -22.18
C ASP A 162 17.39 -1.68 -21.68
N GLY A 163 17.41 -3.01 -21.85
CA GLY A 163 16.20 -3.82 -21.86
C GLY A 163 15.45 -4.00 -20.53
N VAL A 164 15.84 -3.32 -19.45
CA VAL A 164 15.15 -3.39 -18.16
C VAL A 164 15.07 -2.01 -17.52
N SER A 165 13.85 -1.53 -17.31
CA SER A 165 13.57 -0.27 -16.62
C SER A 165 12.66 -0.51 -15.42
N ILE A 166 13.17 -0.32 -14.20
CA ILE A 166 12.37 -0.47 -12.97
C ILE A 166 11.47 0.76 -12.81
N THR A 167 10.16 0.57 -12.90
CA THR A 167 9.13 1.61 -12.80
C THR A 167 8.60 1.77 -11.38
N SER A 168 8.64 0.72 -10.56
CA SER A 168 8.46 0.81 -9.11
C SER A 168 9.32 -0.22 -8.37
N ASN A 169 9.75 0.13 -7.16
CA ASN A 169 10.49 -0.74 -6.26
C ASN A 169 9.93 -0.58 -4.85
N ASP A 170 8.95 -1.42 -4.52
CA ASP A 170 8.30 -1.44 -3.22
C ASP A 170 8.94 -2.52 -2.36
N TRP A 171 9.53 -2.13 -1.23
CA TRP A 171 10.14 -3.10 -0.33
C TRP A 171 9.05 -3.97 0.32
N ASP A 172 9.39 -5.17 0.80
CA ASP A 172 8.46 -6.04 1.53
C ASP A 172 7.78 -5.37 2.73
N ARG A 173 8.36 -4.28 3.25
CA ARG A 173 7.74 -3.43 4.28
C ARG A 173 6.62 -2.50 3.77
N ALA A 174 6.48 -2.31 2.46
CA ALA A 174 5.36 -1.68 1.77
C ALA A 174 4.34 -2.73 1.27
N ALA A 175 4.78 -3.94 0.90
CA ALA A 175 3.87 -5.05 0.54
C ALA A 175 3.18 -5.71 1.75
N ASN A 176 3.86 -5.86 2.89
CA ASN A 176 3.22 -6.20 4.18
C ASN A 176 2.36 -5.07 4.76
N ARG A 177 2.29 -3.92 4.08
CA ARG A 177 1.31 -2.87 4.32
C ARG A 177 0.00 -3.21 3.59
N HIS A 178 0.08 -3.70 2.35
CA HIS A 178 -1.06 -4.17 1.56
C HIS A 178 -1.82 -5.37 2.14
N ILE A 179 -1.16 -6.27 2.89
CA ILE A 179 -1.82 -7.48 3.42
C ILE A 179 -2.67 -7.21 4.69
N LEU A 180 -2.38 -6.14 5.46
CA LEU A 180 -2.90 -6.04 6.85
C LEU A 180 -4.11 -5.13 7.04
N VAL A 181 -4.59 -4.45 6.00
CA VAL A 181 -5.85 -3.70 6.03
C VAL A 181 -6.75 -4.15 4.86
N THR A 182 -6.90 -5.46 4.72
CA THR A 182 -7.96 -6.05 3.91
C THR A 182 -9.24 -6.21 4.76
N ASN A 183 -10.37 -6.51 4.14
CA ASN A 183 -11.66 -6.76 4.82
C ASN A 183 -11.59 -7.88 5.89
N GLU A 184 -10.46 -8.60 6.00
CA GLU A 184 -10.22 -9.67 6.97
C GLU A 184 -9.74 -9.18 8.35
N ALA A 185 -9.45 -7.88 8.53
CA ALA A 185 -9.12 -7.32 9.85
C ALA A 185 -10.30 -7.53 10.80
N LYS A 186 -10.25 -8.56 11.65
CA LYS A 186 -11.36 -8.98 12.52
C LYS A 186 -11.60 -8.04 13.71
N ASN A 187 -10.60 -7.24 14.10
CA ASN A 187 -10.53 -6.64 15.44
C ASN A 187 -10.21 -5.13 15.41
N VAL A 188 -11.02 -4.29 14.75
CA VAL A 188 -10.64 -2.87 14.52
C VAL A 188 -11.08 -1.93 15.65
N TYR A 189 -12.24 -2.16 16.27
CA TYR A 189 -12.83 -1.24 17.25
C TYR A 189 -13.29 -1.95 18.51
N GLN A 190 -13.52 -1.19 19.58
CA GLN A 190 -13.68 -1.66 20.96
C GLN A 190 -14.52 -2.93 21.20
N LYS A 191 -15.59 -3.20 20.42
CA LYS A 191 -16.39 -4.43 20.58
C LYS A 191 -15.69 -5.68 20.05
N ASP A 192 -14.85 -5.52 19.05
CA ASP A 192 -14.17 -6.61 18.33
C ASP A 192 -12.67 -6.63 18.63
N HIS A 193 -12.14 -5.63 19.34
CA HIS A 193 -10.72 -5.55 19.69
C HIS A 193 -10.40 -6.39 20.94
N SER A 194 -9.19 -6.95 21.02
CA SER A 194 -8.72 -7.76 22.15
C SER A 194 -8.96 -7.05 23.50
N PRO A 195 -9.32 -7.79 24.57
CA PRO A 195 -9.58 -7.22 25.89
C PRO A 195 -8.46 -6.32 26.37
N HIS A 196 -8.84 -5.22 27.04
CA HIS A 196 -7.91 -4.29 27.66
C HIS A 196 -8.00 -4.38 29.17
N GLU A 197 -6.88 -4.12 29.82
CA GLU A 197 -6.82 -3.86 31.26
C GLU A 197 -7.53 -2.55 31.59
N LYS A 198 -8.47 -2.60 32.55
CA LYS A 198 -9.15 -1.41 33.06
C LYS A 198 -8.21 -0.63 33.99
N PRO A 199 -8.29 0.71 34.01
CA PRO A 199 -7.57 1.50 35.01
C PRO A 199 -7.83 1.03 36.44
N ILE A 200 -6.88 1.29 37.33
CA ILE A 200 -7.04 0.95 38.74
C ILE A 200 -8.24 1.67 39.36
N GLU A 201 -8.76 1.09 40.45
CA GLU A 201 -9.71 1.75 41.34
C GLU A 201 -9.02 2.03 42.68
N LYS A 202 -9.05 3.27 43.16
CA LYS A 202 -8.52 3.68 44.48
C LYS A 202 -9.69 4.07 45.39
N LEU A 203 -9.53 3.93 46.71
CA LEU A 203 -10.47 4.51 47.69
C LEU A 203 -10.08 5.97 47.93
N SER A 204 -11.06 6.89 47.89
CA SER A 204 -10.87 8.28 48.31
C SER A 204 -10.67 8.37 49.83
N GLU A 205 -10.22 9.53 50.32
CA GLU A 205 -10.12 9.82 51.75
C GLU A 205 -11.45 9.62 52.49
N ASP A 206 -12.58 9.89 51.82
CA ASP A 206 -13.94 9.63 52.31
C ASP A 206 -14.42 8.16 52.21
N GLY A 207 -13.53 7.23 51.84
CA GLY A 207 -13.86 5.80 51.68
C GLY A 207 -14.71 5.47 50.44
N LYS A 208 -14.87 6.39 49.48
CA LYS A 208 -15.60 6.14 48.23
C LYS A 208 -14.67 5.55 47.17
N ARG A 209 -15.16 4.60 46.37
CA ARG A 209 -14.40 4.05 45.24
C ARG A 209 -14.30 5.07 44.10
N VAL A 210 -13.09 5.45 43.75
CA VAL A 210 -12.76 6.31 42.60
C VAL A 210 -12.22 5.43 41.47
N LYS A 211 -12.93 5.43 40.34
CA LYS A 211 -12.53 4.69 39.14
C LYS A 211 -11.61 5.56 38.29
N ASN A 212 -10.53 4.98 37.76
CA ASN A 212 -9.54 5.70 36.94
C ASN A 212 -9.05 7.00 37.62
N PRO A 213 -8.48 6.91 38.85
CA PRO A 213 -8.07 8.07 39.63
C PRO A 213 -6.96 8.88 38.97
N ASN A 214 -6.19 8.26 38.07
CA ASN A 214 -5.11 8.90 37.34
C ASN A 214 -5.57 9.56 36.02
N GLU A 215 -6.89 9.58 35.75
CA GLU A 215 -7.50 10.19 34.56
C GLU A 215 -6.93 9.69 33.22
N ILE A 216 -6.48 8.43 33.17
CA ILE A 216 -5.88 7.83 31.97
C ILE A 216 -6.93 7.71 30.87
N THR A 217 -6.54 8.01 29.63
CA THR A 217 -7.43 7.92 28.48
C THR A 217 -7.74 6.46 28.15
N VAL A 218 -8.95 6.02 28.51
CA VAL A 218 -9.41 4.65 28.25
C VAL A 218 -9.89 4.48 26.81
N ASN A 219 -10.79 5.36 26.36
CA ASN A 219 -11.30 5.35 25.00
C ASN A 219 -10.40 6.22 24.14
N GLN A 220 -9.54 5.57 23.38
CA GLN A 220 -8.60 6.20 22.47
C GLN A 220 -9.20 6.23 21.07
N HIS A 221 -9.29 7.42 20.49
CA HIS A 221 -9.94 7.63 19.20
C HIS A 221 -8.98 7.32 18.05
N VAL A 222 -9.37 6.39 17.17
CA VAL A 222 -8.70 6.17 15.88
C VAL A 222 -8.97 7.35 14.96
N ILE A 223 -10.23 7.80 14.90
CA ILE A 223 -10.61 9.08 14.29
C ILE A 223 -10.99 10.06 15.39
N PRO A 224 -10.29 11.20 15.53
CA PRO A 224 -10.50 12.17 16.58
C PRO A 224 -11.93 12.64 16.71
N GLN A 225 -12.42 12.77 17.94
CA GLN A 225 -13.78 13.21 18.21
C GLN A 225 -14.08 14.61 17.62
N ALA A 226 -13.11 15.53 17.66
CA ALA A 226 -13.25 16.87 17.09
C ALA A 226 -13.44 16.84 15.57
N HIS A 227 -12.75 15.93 14.87
CA HIS A 227 -12.91 15.72 13.44
C HIS A 227 -14.28 15.11 13.15
N LEU A 228 -14.69 14.08 13.88
CA LEU A 228 -16.02 13.47 13.74
C LEU A 228 -17.17 14.46 13.93
N LYS A 229 -17.03 15.46 14.80
CA LYS A 229 -18.05 16.51 14.98
C LYS A 229 -18.33 17.32 13.72
N GLN A 230 -17.37 17.42 12.79
CA GLN A 230 -17.56 18.08 11.49
C GLN A 230 -18.56 17.35 10.58
N TRP A 231 -18.92 16.11 10.94
CA TRP A 231 -19.78 15.22 10.16
C TRP A 231 -21.18 15.05 10.74
N LEU A 232 -21.51 15.78 11.80
CA LEU A 232 -22.81 15.69 12.47
C LEU A 232 -23.96 16.32 11.68
N GLY A 233 -23.67 17.27 10.78
CA GLY A 233 -24.70 17.94 9.98
C GLY A 233 -25.77 18.67 10.81
N GLY A 234 -25.46 19.05 12.05
CA GLY A 234 -26.40 19.68 12.99
C GLY A 234 -27.14 18.70 13.92
N GLU A 235 -26.83 17.41 13.88
CA GLU A 235 -27.39 16.40 14.80
C GLU A 235 -26.44 16.00 15.94
N ASP A 236 -26.92 15.15 16.84
CA ASP A 236 -26.12 14.58 17.94
C ASP A 236 -25.44 13.24 17.59
N LEU A 237 -25.90 12.56 16.53
CA LEU A 237 -25.46 11.21 16.16
C LEU A 237 -24.98 11.14 14.71
N LEU A 238 -23.85 10.46 14.51
CA LEU A 238 -23.30 10.15 13.20
C LEU A 238 -24.09 9.04 12.53
N THR A 239 -24.12 9.06 11.19
CA THR A 239 -24.55 7.92 10.37
C THR A 239 -23.32 7.15 9.91
N ILE A 240 -23.06 6.01 10.52
CA ILE A 240 -21.94 5.14 10.17
C ILE A 240 -22.49 3.96 9.39
N ILE A 241 -22.02 3.75 8.16
CA ILE A 241 -22.47 2.63 7.32
C ILE A 241 -21.47 1.49 7.43
N ASN A 242 -21.95 0.27 7.65
CA ASN A 242 -21.14 -0.93 7.50
C ASN A 242 -20.91 -1.19 6.00
N LYS A 243 -19.64 -1.19 5.58
CA LYS A 243 -19.24 -1.37 4.17
C LYS A 243 -19.68 -2.71 3.60
N SER A 244 -19.67 -3.80 4.38
CA SER A 244 -20.01 -5.13 3.88
C SER A 244 -21.52 -5.39 3.85
N SER A 245 -22.26 -4.94 4.86
CA SER A 245 -23.72 -5.16 4.92
C SER A 245 -24.57 -4.02 4.37
N GLY A 246 -24.00 -2.82 4.23
CA GLY A 246 -24.73 -1.59 3.89
C GLY A 246 -25.59 -1.05 5.03
N GLU A 247 -25.61 -1.70 6.20
CA GLU A 247 -26.49 -1.32 7.29
C GLU A 247 -26.01 -0.04 8.00
N PRO A 248 -26.93 0.91 8.27
CA PRO A 248 -26.60 2.11 9.01
C PRO A 248 -26.59 1.86 10.52
N LEU A 249 -25.60 2.44 11.19
CA LEU A 249 -25.42 2.48 12.63
C LEU A 249 -25.40 3.93 13.10
N LYS A 250 -26.17 4.24 14.14
CA LYS A 250 -26.19 5.57 14.77
C LYS A 250 -25.32 5.57 16.02
N ARG A 251 -24.31 6.45 16.05
CA ARG A 251 -23.34 6.53 17.15
C ARG A 251 -22.96 7.98 17.44
N SER A 252 -22.78 8.31 18.71
CA SER A 252 -22.21 9.60 19.09
C SER A 252 -20.71 9.63 18.76
N PRO A 253 -20.13 10.79 18.40
CA PRO A 253 -18.70 10.92 18.13
C PRO A 253 -17.80 10.40 19.26
N LYS A 254 -18.26 10.50 20.51
CA LYS A 254 -17.53 10.02 21.70
C LYS A 254 -17.26 8.51 21.67
N ASN A 255 -18.17 7.73 21.10
CA ASN A 255 -18.14 6.26 21.12
C ASN A 255 -17.95 5.63 19.74
N SER A 256 -17.48 6.42 18.77
CA SER A 256 -17.25 6.03 17.38
C SER A 256 -15.76 5.92 17.09
N PHE A 257 -15.36 4.86 16.37
CA PHE A 257 -13.97 4.63 15.97
C PHE A 257 -12.99 4.67 17.14
N VAL A 258 -13.36 4.02 18.25
CA VAL A 258 -12.55 3.97 19.48
C VAL A 258 -11.93 2.59 19.68
N VAL A 259 -10.70 2.58 20.18
CA VAL A 259 -10.02 1.42 20.75
C VAL A 259 -9.80 1.65 22.24
N ALA A 260 -9.75 0.58 23.02
CA ALA A 260 -9.61 0.70 24.46
C ALA A 260 -8.14 0.55 24.87
N ARG A 261 -7.52 1.64 25.33
CA ARG A 261 -6.18 1.69 25.93
C ARG A 261 -5.15 0.85 25.17
N LEU A 262 -5.04 1.10 23.85
CA LEU A 262 -4.19 0.38 22.90
C LEU A 262 -2.75 0.87 22.95
N TRP A 263 -2.54 2.17 23.09
CA TRP A 263 -1.23 2.79 23.33
C TRP A 263 -1.20 3.46 24.71
N ASP A 264 -0.02 3.91 25.13
CA ASP A 264 0.20 4.50 26.45
C ASP A 264 -0.19 6.00 26.53
N GLN A 265 -0.41 6.48 27.75
CA GLN A 265 -0.80 7.86 28.06
C GLN A 265 0.22 8.90 27.58
N PRO A 266 1.55 8.69 27.70
CA PRO A 266 2.51 9.65 27.15
C PRO A 266 2.42 9.79 25.63
N THR A 267 2.14 8.72 24.88
CA THR A 267 1.91 8.83 23.43
C THR A 267 0.60 9.53 23.12
N GLU A 268 -0.46 9.22 23.88
CA GLU A 268 -1.77 9.88 23.75
C GLU A 268 -1.66 11.40 23.95
N GLN A 269 -1.02 11.85 25.03
CA GLN A 269 -0.93 13.27 25.36
C GLN A 269 0.15 14.00 24.56
N GLY A 270 1.33 13.40 24.42
CA GLY A 270 2.49 14.07 23.83
C GLY A 270 2.42 14.14 22.30
N MET A 271 2.22 13.00 21.64
CA MET A 271 2.26 12.95 20.17
C MET A 271 0.86 13.08 19.57
N ILE A 272 -0.11 12.34 20.09
CA ILE A 272 -1.45 12.24 19.49
C ILE A 272 -2.23 13.54 19.65
N LYS A 273 -2.44 13.98 20.90
CA LYS A 273 -3.21 15.17 21.20
C LYS A 273 -2.60 16.43 20.60
N MET A 274 -1.28 16.59 20.67
CA MET A 274 -0.58 17.73 20.08
C MET A 274 -0.84 17.85 18.57
N ASN A 275 -0.78 16.74 17.82
CA ASN A 275 -1.06 16.75 16.38
C ASN A 275 -2.54 17.03 16.07
N GLU A 276 -3.47 16.55 16.89
CA GLU A 276 -4.88 16.91 16.77
C GLU A 276 -5.10 18.41 16.99
N ASP A 277 -4.53 18.97 18.06
CA ASP A 277 -4.69 20.39 18.42
C ASP A 277 -4.09 21.30 17.33
N ASN A 278 -2.90 20.95 16.79
CA ASN A 278 -2.28 21.63 15.65
C ASN A 278 -3.16 21.62 14.40
N TYR A 279 -3.75 20.47 14.07
CA TYR A 279 -4.68 20.35 12.94
C TYR A 279 -5.94 21.20 13.13
N GLN A 280 -6.55 21.17 14.32
CA GLN A 280 -7.72 22.01 14.61
C GLN A 280 -7.39 23.50 14.52
N GLN A 281 -6.20 23.90 14.98
CA GLN A 281 -5.71 25.27 14.81
C GLN A 281 -5.56 25.65 13.33
N GLN A 282 -5.03 24.75 12.49
CA GLN A 282 -4.93 24.99 11.05
C GLN A 282 -6.30 25.18 10.39
N LEU A 283 -7.30 24.38 10.77
CA LEU A 283 -8.66 24.52 10.26
C LEU A 283 -9.32 25.83 10.71
N LYS A 284 -9.08 26.26 11.96
CA LYS A 284 -9.56 27.54 12.45
C LYS A 284 -8.95 28.71 11.65
N LEU A 285 -7.64 28.69 11.46
CA LEU A 285 -6.93 29.67 10.62
C LEU A 285 -7.45 29.67 9.18
N PHE A 286 -7.74 28.50 8.62
CA PHE A 286 -8.32 28.38 7.29
C PHE A 286 -9.73 28.99 7.21
N ALA A 287 -10.57 28.77 8.21
CA ALA A 287 -11.90 29.37 8.25
C ALA A 287 -11.85 30.90 8.33
N GLU A 288 -10.84 31.46 9.01
CA GLU A 288 -10.64 32.91 9.17
C GLU A 288 -9.99 33.56 7.94
N THR A 289 -9.02 32.90 7.31
CA THR A 289 -8.17 33.49 6.25
C THR A 289 -8.48 33.00 4.84
N GLY A 290 -9.22 31.90 4.70
CA GLY A 290 -9.45 31.22 3.42
C GLY A 290 -8.23 30.47 2.87
N SER A 291 -7.11 30.42 3.60
CA SER A 291 -5.85 29.80 3.16
C SER A 291 -5.33 28.77 4.16
N ILE A 292 -4.75 27.69 3.64
CA ILE A 292 -4.03 26.71 4.48
C ILE A 292 -2.59 27.22 4.58
N VAL A 293 -2.13 27.47 5.80
CA VAL A 293 -0.75 27.85 6.06
C VAL A 293 0.15 26.68 5.70
N ARG A 294 1.26 26.95 5.02
CA ARG A 294 2.26 25.93 4.72
C ARG A 294 2.96 25.51 6.03
N SER A 295 2.43 24.46 6.64
CA SER A 295 2.91 23.86 7.87
C SER A 295 2.86 22.33 7.70
N PRO A 296 3.64 21.58 8.50
CA PRO A 296 3.58 20.12 8.45
C PRO A 296 2.29 19.57 9.10
N TRP A 297 1.46 20.40 9.74
CA TRP A 297 0.36 19.96 10.62
C TRP A 297 -0.70 19.13 9.90
N ILE A 298 -1.06 19.45 8.65
CA ILE A 298 -2.02 18.63 7.89
C ILE A 298 -1.40 17.27 7.52
N THR A 299 -0.15 17.26 7.07
CA THR A 299 0.58 16.03 6.74
C THR A 299 0.73 15.13 7.95
N GLU A 300 1.14 15.70 9.09
CA GLU A 300 1.29 14.98 10.36
C GLU A 300 -0.03 14.40 10.82
N TYR A 301 -1.12 15.17 10.76
CA TYR A 301 -2.44 14.68 11.09
C TYR A 301 -2.89 13.53 10.16
N PHE A 302 -2.71 13.68 8.85
CA PHE A 302 -3.03 12.63 7.88
C PHE A 302 -2.25 11.34 8.16
N VAL A 303 -0.95 11.45 8.40
CA VAL A 303 -0.08 10.31 8.75
C VAL A 303 -0.47 9.69 10.08
N MET A 304 -0.83 10.49 11.08
CA MET A 304 -1.25 10.03 12.39
C MET A 304 -2.54 9.22 12.31
N LEU A 305 -3.53 9.66 11.52
CA LEU A 305 -4.75 8.87 11.27
C LEU A 305 -4.41 7.51 10.67
N ALA A 306 -3.46 7.45 9.73
CA ALA A 306 -3.05 6.21 9.11
C ALA A 306 -2.34 5.31 10.13
N ALA A 307 -1.46 5.87 10.95
CA ALA A 307 -0.79 5.13 12.02
C ALA A 307 -1.81 4.51 12.99
N ARG A 308 -2.77 5.30 13.48
CA ARG A 308 -3.80 4.81 14.42
C ARG A 308 -4.64 3.71 13.80
N ALA A 309 -5.13 3.90 12.58
CA ALA A 309 -5.96 2.90 11.91
C ALA A 309 -5.17 1.61 11.62
N TYR A 310 -3.90 1.74 11.22
CA TYR A 310 -3.02 0.59 10.98
C TYR A 310 -2.82 -0.25 12.24
N PHE A 311 -2.48 0.37 13.38
CA PHE A 311 -2.25 -0.37 14.62
C PHE A 311 -3.54 -0.81 15.31
N ALA A 312 -4.65 -0.08 15.14
CA ALA A 312 -5.96 -0.52 15.62
C ALA A 312 -6.47 -1.76 14.89
N ALA A 313 -6.06 -2.00 13.65
CA ALA A 313 -6.42 -3.20 12.89
C ALA A 313 -5.57 -4.44 13.26
N LYS A 314 -4.48 -4.25 14.02
CA LYS A 314 -3.57 -5.34 14.40
C LYS A 314 -3.98 -6.03 15.69
N GLU A 315 -3.55 -7.27 15.81
CA GLU A 315 -3.57 -7.97 17.09
C GLU A 315 -2.72 -7.19 18.12
N ARG A 316 -3.26 -7.04 19.33
CA ARG A 316 -2.47 -6.51 20.45
C ARG A 316 -1.36 -7.51 20.77
N PRO A 317 -0.09 -7.08 20.94
CA PRO A 317 1.02 -7.97 21.29
C PRO A 317 0.96 -8.39 22.77
N LEU A 318 -0.11 -9.10 23.12
CA LEU A 318 -0.41 -9.56 24.46
C LEU A 318 -0.15 -11.07 24.51
N TYR A 319 1.11 -11.42 24.77
CA TYR A 319 1.56 -12.80 24.80
C TYR A 319 2.05 -13.16 26.19
N ASP A 320 1.71 -14.37 26.65
CA ASP A 320 2.25 -14.88 27.90
C ASP A 320 3.75 -15.14 27.76
N SER A 321 4.52 -14.76 28.78
CA SER A 321 5.95 -15.05 28.82
C SER A 321 6.17 -16.55 29.00
N ILE A 322 7.04 -17.14 28.18
CA ILE A 322 7.51 -18.53 28.36
C ILE A 322 8.62 -18.66 29.41
N MET A 323 9.12 -17.54 29.93
CA MET A 323 10.20 -17.48 30.91
C MET A 323 9.64 -17.55 32.34
N VAL A 324 10.47 -18.01 33.28
CA VAL A 324 10.12 -18.00 34.71
C VAL A 324 9.92 -16.55 35.17
N PRO A 325 8.81 -16.23 35.88
CA PRO A 325 8.59 -14.89 36.40
C PRO A 325 9.74 -14.43 37.29
N PRO A 326 10.13 -13.14 37.21
CA PRO A 326 11.16 -12.60 38.09
C PRO A 326 10.71 -12.67 39.55
N SER A 327 11.67 -12.66 40.48
CA SER A 327 11.41 -12.68 41.93
C SER A 327 10.61 -11.48 42.43
N TRP A 328 10.51 -10.43 41.61
CA TRP A 328 9.74 -9.24 41.87
C TRP A 328 9.09 -8.74 40.58
N THR A 329 7.82 -8.32 40.68
CA THR A 329 7.04 -7.73 39.58
C THR A 329 6.32 -6.48 40.08
N PRO A 330 6.34 -5.36 39.34
CA PRO A 330 5.55 -4.18 39.70
C PRO A 330 4.04 -4.49 39.66
N SER A 331 3.30 -3.86 40.56
CA SER A 331 1.84 -3.87 40.56
C SER A 331 1.28 -3.01 39.42
N GLN A 332 0.00 -3.21 39.07
CA GLN A 332 -0.67 -2.36 38.09
C GLN A 332 -0.66 -0.88 38.51
N ALA A 333 -0.86 -0.59 39.79
CA ALA A 333 -0.85 0.80 40.29
C ALA A 333 0.50 1.48 40.06
N GLU A 334 1.59 0.79 40.38
CA GLU A 334 2.95 1.28 40.12
C GLU A 334 3.21 1.54 38.64
N LEU A 335 2.74 0.66 37.75
CA LEU A 335 2.88 0.83 36.31
C LEU A 335 2.03 1.98 35.75
N GLU A 336 0.84 2.22 36.31
CA GLU A 336 0.00 3.35 35.93
C GLU A 336 0.55 4.69 36.43
N ASP A 337 1.13 4.71 37.62
CA ASP A 337 1.78 5.89 38.17
C ASP A 337 3.03 6.24 37.32
N ASP A 338 3.86 5.25 36.95
CA ASP A 338 4.97 5.45 35.99
C ASP A 338 4.50 6.04 34.64
N GLU A 339 3.40 5.52 34.10
CA GLU A 339 2.84 5.94 32.82
C GLU A 339 2.40 7.40 32.85
N VAL A 340 1.90 7.88 33.99
CA VAL A 340 1.41 9.25 34.19
C VAL A 340 2.55 10.22 34.45
N GLU A 341 3.52 9.84 35.27
CA GLU A 341 4.70 10.66 35.57
C GLU A 341 5.48 11.01 34.30
N GLN A 342 5.53 10.08 33.33
CA GLN A 342 6.32 10.21 32.11
C GLN A 342 5.59 10.92 30.95
N VAL A 343 4.41 11.49 31.17
CA VAL A 343 3.61 12.15 30.11
C VAL A 343 4.36 13.29 29.42
N HIS A 344 5.23 13.99 30.14
CA HIS A 344 6.00 15.12 29.63
C HIS A 344 7.49 14.83 29.47
N ASP A 345 7.90 13.58 29.69
CA ASP A 345 9.31 13.19 29.66
C ASP A 345 9.77 12.86 28.24
N THR A 346 11.01 13.25 27.95
CA THR A 346 11.68 12.98 26.66
C THR A 346 12.35 11.61 26.63
N VAL A 347 12.63 11.03 27.80
CA VAL A 347 13.19 9.69 27.97
C VAL A 347 12.17 8.86 28.74
N ARG A 348 11.82 7.70 28.19
CA ARG A 348 10.87 6.78 28.83
C ARG A 348 11.60 5.63 29.50
N ILE A 349 11.24 5.35 30.74
CA ILE A 349 11.69 4.20 31.52
C ILE A 349 10.51 3.24 31.65
N PHE A 350 10.71 1.98 31.28
CA PHE A 350 9.65 0.97 31.36
C PHE A 350 10.08 -0.17 32.29
N ARG A 351 9.14 -0.63 33.12
CA ARG A 351 9.28 -1.85 33.93
C ARG A 351 8.50 -2.98 33.26
N GLY A 352 9.18 -3.81 32.49
CA GLY A 352 8.57 -4.86 31.65
C GLY A 352 8.20 -6.17 32.35
N ALA A 353 8.25 -6.24 33.68
CA ALA A 353 7.97 -7.45 34.44
C ALA A 353 6.49 -7.52 34.88
N GLY A 354 5.91 -8.72 34.91
CA GLY A 354 4.59 -8.99 35.50
C GLY A 354 3.42 -8.75 34.54
N ASN A 355 3.11 -7.49 34.22
CA ASN A 355 1.88 -7.14 33.50
C ASN A 355 2.10 -7.02 31.98
N PRO A 356 1.57 -7.95 31.17
CA PRO A 356 1.76 -7.92 29.72
C PRO A 356 0.99 -6.77 29.04
N HIS A 357 -0.05 -6.21 29.68
CA HIS A 357 -0.83 -5.12 29.07
C HIS A 357 -0.07 -3.79 29.02
N ALA A 358 0.68 -3.43 30.07
CA ALA A 358 1.50 -2.22 30.08
C ALA A 358 2.58 -2.29 29.00
N THR A 359 3.31 -3.41 28.96
CA THR A 359 4.34 -3.68 27.94
C THR A 359 3.75 -3.67 26.53
N ALA A 360 2.59 -4.29 26.32
CA ALA A 360 1.93 -4.27 25.02
C ALA A 360 1.61 -2.85 24.55
N ARG A 361 1.11 -1.97 25.43
CA ARG A 361 0.84 -0.56 25.12
C ARG A 361 2.12 0.18 24.73
N THR A 362 3.21 -0.05 25.47
CA THR A 362 4.52 0.54 25.15
C THR A 362 5.05 0.09 23.79
N VAL A 363 4.97 -1.20 23.48
CA VAL A 363 5.38 -1.75 22.18
C VAL A 363 4.56 -1.12 21.04
N VAL A 364 3.23 -1.01 21.22
CA VAL A 364 2.36 -0.34 20.24
C VAL A 364 2.73 1.13 20.11
N SER A 365 2.96 1.85 21.21
CA SER A 365 3.41 3.25 21.21
C SER A 365 4.70 3.44 20.42
N MET A 366 5.72 2.62 20.68
CA MET A 366 7.00 2.68 19.96
C MET A 366 6.82 2.44 18.45
N ALA A 367 6.03 1.43 18.08
CA ALA A 367 5.76 1.12 16.68
C ALA A 367 4.97 2.23 15.98
N LEU A 368 3.99 2.82 16.67
CA LEU A 368 3.17 3.94 16.18
C LEU A 368 4.03 5.19 15.96
N THR A 369 4.87 5.55 16.93
CA THR A 369 5.82 6.67 16.81
C THR A 369 6.82 6.44 15.68
N GLN A 370 7.37 5.23 15.54
CA GLN A 370 8.28 4.90 14.44
C GLN A 370 7.60 5.02 13.06
N PHE A 371 6.35 4.53 12.93
CA PHE A 371 5.57 4.70 11.72
C PHE A 371 5.38 6.19 11.40
N PHE A 372 4.95 6.97 12.40
CA PHE A 372 4.68 8.40 12.26
C PHE A 372 5.92 9.17 11.79
N ILE A 373 7.07 8.98 12.44
CA ILE A 373 8.33 9.68 12.10
C ILE A 373 8.76 9.39 10.66
N ARG A 374 8.67 8.12 10.22
CA ARG A 374 9.06 7.76 8.85
C ARG A 374 8.09 8.32 7.82
N ALA A 375 6.80 8.21 8.09
CA ALA A 375 5.75 8.63 7.18
C ALA A 375 5.70 10.16 7.01
N ARG A 376 5.95 10.93 8.08
CA ARG A 376 6.03 12.40 7.97
C ARG A 376 7.23 12.85 7.15
N GLU A 377 8.39 12.19 7.29
CA GLU A 377 9.58 12.52 6.50
C GLU A 377 9.36 12.24 5.01
N LEU A 378 8.70 11.12 4.72
CA LEU A 378 8.36 10.69 3.37
C LEU A 378 7.35 11.60 2.66
N LEU A 379 6.53 12.31 3.44
CA LEU A 379 5.50 13.22 2.94
C LEU A 379 5.82 14.70 3.26
N LYS A 380 7.06 15.02 3.63
CA LYS A 380 7.45 16.37 4.08
C LYS A 380 7.21 17.47 3.03
N ASP A 381 7.24 17.09 1.77
CA ASP A 381 7.08 18.02 0.64
C ASP A 381 5.61 18.14 0.17
N ALA A 382 4.66 17.48 0.84
CA ALA A 382 3.25 17.57 0.50
C ALA A 382 2.71 18.99 0.76
N VAL A 383 1.94 19.51 -0.20
CA VAL A 383 1.33 20.85 -0.13
C VAL A 383 -0.17 20.68 -0.19
N TRP A 384 -0.87 20.97 0.91
CA TRP A 384 -2.30 20.72 1.01
C TRP A 384 -3.13 21.92 0.56
N VAL A 385 -4.03 21.68 -0.38
CA VAL A 385 -4.94 22.67 -0.98
C VAL A 385 -6.40 22.26 -0.76
N PRO A 386 -7.31 23.20 -0.50
CA PRO A 386 -8.72 22.90 -0.26
C PRO A 386 -9.48 22.66 -1.55
N PHE A 387 -10.26 21.58 -1.59
CA PHE A 387 -11.25 21.29 -2.61
C PHE A 387 -12.64 21.26 -1.97
N LYS A 388 -13.52 22.17 -2.41
CA LYS A 388 -14.89 22.31 -1.89
C LYS A 388 -15.91 21.84 -2.93
N THR A 389 -17.01 21.31 -2.45
CA THR A 389 -18.17 20.92 -3.26
C THR A 389 -19.44 21.63 -2.77
N THR A 390 -20.27 22.09 -3.69
CA THR A 390 -21.64 22.56 -3.42
C THR A 390 -22.70 21.51 -3.75
N GLY A 391 -22.30 20.42 -4.42
CA GLY A 391 -23.17 19.35 -4.88
C GLY A 391 -23.12 18.14 -3.94
N GLU A 392 -22.78 16.99 -4.51
CA GLU A 392 -22.62 15.74 -3.75
C GLU A 392 -21.63 15.93 -2.60
N LYS A 393 -22.01 15.40 -1.43
CA LYS A 393 -21.23 15.46 -0.20
C LYS A 393 -20.20 14.35 -0.14
N PHE A 394 -19.07 14.62 0.49
CA PHE A 394 -18.03 13.62 0.72
C PHE A 394 -18.41 12.63 1.82
N ILE A 395 -17.79 11.45 1.82
CA ILE A 395 -17.82 10.49 2.93
C ILE A 395 -16.49 10.52 3.72
N LEU A 396 -16.53 10.08 4.98
CA LEU A 396 -15.32 9.88 5.80
C LEU A 396 -15.02 8.39 5.92
N PRO A 397 -13.88 7.91 5.41
CA PRO A 397 -13.49 6.53 5.64
C PRO A 397 -13.06 6.31 7.10
N ASP A 398 -13.30 5.11 7.63
CA ASP A 398 -12.85 4.71 8.97
C ASP A 398 -11.33 4.52 9.09
N SER A 399 -10.63 4.52 7.95
CA SER A 399 -9.19 4.43 7.79
C SER A 399 -8.72 5.16 6.54
N ASN A 400 -7.57 5.84 6.64
CA ASN A 400 -6.86 6.41 5.51
C ASN A 400 -5.53 5.67 5.21
N VAL A 401 -5.32 4.48 5.77
CA VAL A 401 -4.09 3.69 5.52
C VAL A 401 -3.90 3.41 4.04
N ALA A 402 -4.94 2.96 3.33
CA ALA A 402 -4.86 2.67 1.90
C ALA A 402 -4.59 3.94 1.07
N LEU A 403 -5.08 5.11 1.51
CA LEU A 403 -4.79 6.39 0.87
C LEU A 403 -3.31 6.76 1.04
N TYR A 404 -2.78 6.59 2.25
CA TYR A 404 -1.37 6.79 2.54
C TYR A 404 -0.46 5.85 1.73
N GLU A 405 -0.79 4.56 1.68
CA GLU A 405 -0.02 3.53 0.95
C GLU A 405 0.04 3.82 -0.55
N LYS A 406 -1.11 4.15 -1.14
CA LYS A 406 -1.22 4.47 -2.58
C LYS A 406 -0.75 5.89 -2.94
N ARG A 407 -0.21 6.65 -1.98
CA ARG A 407 0.13 8.08 -2.14
C ARG A 407 -1.02 8.93 -2.67
N PHE A 408 -2.25 8.52 -2.38
CA PHE A 408 -3.44 9.29 -2.69
C PHE A 408 -3.71 10.25 -1.52
N LEU A 409 -2.98 11.36 -1.48
CA LEU A 409 -3.00 12.32 -0.38
C LEU A 409 -4.27 13.18 -0.43
N ALA A 410 -5.35 12.60 0.09
CA ALA A 410 -6.66 13.23 0.20
C ALA A 410 -7.21 13.03 1.61
N LEU A 411 -7.58 14.13 2.28
CA LEU A 411 -8.10 14.14 3.63
C LEU A 411 -9.51 14.74 3.65
N PRO A 412 -10.56 13.93 3.83
CA PRO A 412 -11.91 14.43 4.07
C PRO A 412 -11.98 15.19 5.39
N VAL A 413 -12.25 16.49 5.33
CA VAL A 413 -12.35 17.36 6.53
C VAL A 413 -13.80 17.39 7.02
N SER A 414 -14.73 17.59 6.10
CA SER A 414 -16.17 17.65 6.35
C SER A 414 -16.93 17.14 5.12
N PRO A 415 -18.28 17.03 5.17
CA PRO A 415 -19.09 16.68 4.01
C PRO A 415 -18.90 17.57 2.77
N GLU A 416 -18.31 18.75 2.92
CA GLU A 416 -18.18 19.73 1.83
C GLU A 416 -16.73 20.06 1.47
N LEU A 417 -15.77 19.54 2.24
CA LEU A 417 -14.37 19.93 2.14
C LEU A 417 -13.46 18.71 2.21
N VAL A 418 -12.59 18.59 1.20
CA VAL A 418 -11.43 17.70 1.20
C VAL A 418 -10.19 18.56 1.07
N LEU A 419 -9.13 18.23 1.82
CA LEU A 419 -7.79 18.75 1.53
C LEU A 419 -7.08 17.73 0.63
N LEU A 420 -6.50 18.20 -0.47
CA LEU A 420 -5.74 17.39 -1.42
C LEU A 420 -4.30 17.87 -1.45
N ASP A 421 -3.34 16.97 -1.67
CA ASP A 421 -2.02 17.41 -2.13
C ASP A 421 -2.13 18.12 -3.49
N GLU A 422 -1.39 19.19 -3.67
CA GLU A 422 -1.41 20.05 -4.87
C GLU A 422 -1.11 19.25 -6.15
N LYS A 423 -0.15 18.31 -6.10
CA LYS A 423 0.20 17.47 -7.26
C LYS A 423 -0.93 16.49 -7.57
N LEU A 424 -1.57 15.94 -6.54
CA LEU A 424 -2.74 15.08 -6.72
C LEU A 424 -3.90 15.87 -7.34
N LEU A 425 -4.19 17.08 -6.86
CA LEU A 425 -5.24 17.93 -7.40
C LEU A 425 -5.01 18.20 -8.89
N ALA A 426 -3.80 18.63 -9.27
CA ALA A 426 -3.44 18.88 -10.66
C ALA A 426 -3.65 17.64 -11.54
N LYS A 427 -3.16 16.48 -11.09
CA LYS A 427 -3.31 15.19 -11.80
C LYS A 427 -4.78 14.81 -12.00
N LEU A 428 -5.60 14.95 -10.97
CA LEU A 428 -7.04 14.63 -11.07
C LEU A 428 -7.77 15.61 -11.99
N GLN A 429 -7.38 16.88 -11.98
CA GLN A 429 -7.96 17.89 -12.85
C GLN A 429 -7.61 17.62 -14.33
N GLU A 430 -6.35 17.33 -14.63
CA GLU A 430 -5.89 16.96 -15.98
C GLU A 430 -6.60 15.70 -16.50
N ALA A 431 -6.84 14.73 -15.63
CA ALA A 431 -7.55 13.50 -15.98
C ALA A 431 -9.08 13.65 -16.06
N GLY A 432 -9.64 14.83 -15.74
CA GLY A 432 -11.10 15.03 -15.65
C GLY A 432 -11.76 14.22 -14.52
N GLN A 433 -10.99 13.84 -13.49
CA GLN A 433 -11.40 12.99 -12.37
C GLN A 433 -11.59 13.77 -11.06
N LEU A 434 -11.40 15.09 -11.05
CA LEU A 434 -11.61 15.94 -9.88
C LEU A 434 -13.12 16.14 -9.61
N THR A 435 -13.80 15.09 -9.16
CA THR A 435 -15.23 15.08 -8.85
C THR A 435 -15.50 14.47 -7.48
N PRO A 436 -16.59 14.88 -6.80
CA PRO A 436 -17.02 14.25 -5.55
C PRO A 436 -17.22 12.74 -5.67
N GLU A 437 -17.89 12.29 -6.73
CA GLU A 437 -18.14 10.87 -7.01
C GLU A 437 -16.84 10.05 -7.04
N TYR A 438 -15.82 10.54 -7.77
CA TYR A 438 -14.53 9.85 -7.87
C TYR A 438 -13.82 9.79 -6.52
N LEU A 439 -13.79 10.90 -5.78
CA LEU A 439 -13.18 10.96 -4.46
C LEU A 439 -13.90 10.05 -3.46
N ASN A 440 -15.24 10.04 -3.46
CA ASN A 440 -16.06 9.15 -2.64
C ASN A 440 -15.79 7.68 -2.95
N LYS A 441 -15.60 7.32 -4.23
CA LYS A 441 -15.16 5.98 -4.61
C LYS A 441 -13.82 5.62 -3.97
N ARG A 442 -12.84 6.53 -4.01
CA ARG A 442 -11.52 6.30 -3.38
C ARG A 442 -11.61 6.21 -1.85
N PHE A 443 -12.44 7.01 -1.21
CA PHE A 443 -12.68 6.93 0.24
C PHE A 443 -13.40 5.62 0.62
N LEU A 444 -14.36 5.18 -0.18
CA LEU A 444 -15.03 3.90 0.06
C LEU A 444 -14.06 2.72 -0.13
N GLU A 445 -13.20 2.78 -1.16
CA GLU A 445 -12.11 1.82 -1.36
C GLU A 445 -11.15 1.80 -0.16
N SER A 446 -10.84 2.95 0.44
CA SER A 446 -9.93 3.04 1.58
C SER A 446 -10.53 2.64 2.93
N SER A 447 -11.86 2.64 3.04
CA SER A 447 -12.58 2.21 4.24
C SER A 447 -12.37 0.72 4.49
N VAL A 448 -12.11 0.33 5.74
CA VAL A 448 -11.91 -1.07 6.13
C VAL A 448 -13.24 -1.75 6.39
N ARG A 449 -14.02 -1.21 7.33
CA ARG A 449 -15.30 -1.80 7.76
C ARG A 449 -16.44 -0.83 7.69
N TYR A 450 -16.16 0.44 7.96
CA TYR A 450 -17.17 1.46 8.12
C TYR A 450 -16.77 2.73 7.36
N TYR A 451 -17.76 3.55 7.08
CA TYR A 451 -17.55 4.93 6.69
C TYR A 451 -18.66 5.80 7.27
N VAL A 452 -18.35 7.06 7.54
CA VAL A 452 -19.37 8.04 7.92
C VAL A 452 -20.01 8.57 6.65
N SER A 453 -21.31 8.36 6.54
CA SER A 453 -22.12 9.00 5.51
C SER A 453 -22.56 10.36 6.02
N PRO A 454 -22.41 11.42 5.23
CA PRO A 454 -23.07 12.69 5.50
C PRO A 454 -24.59 12.46 5.47
N LYS A 455 -25.32 13.31 6.18
CA LYS A 455 -26.78 13.37 6.12
C LYS A 455 -27.25 14.39 5.10
#